data_AF-A0AAP0IR36-F1
#
_entry.id   AF-A0AAP0IR36-F1
#
_cell.length_a   1.000
_cell.length_b   1.000
_cell.length_c   1.000
_cell.angle_alpha   90.00
_cell.angle_beta   90.00
_cell.angle_gamma   90.00
#
_symmetry.space_group_name_H-M   'P 1'
#
loop_
_entity.id
_entity.type
_entity.pdbx_description
1 polymer ?
#
loop_
_entity_poly.entity_id
_entity_poly.type
_entity_poly.pdbx_seq_one_letter_code
_entity_poly.pdbx_strand_id
1 'polypeptide(L)' 'MDSSALNSADLQRFIEQEKQKAMVNEMVAKLTDVCWDKCITGTPGSKFSSGETTCLTYCAQRYMDMSMMIMKRFQSMQ' A
#
# COMPACT_ATOMS: atom_id res chain seq x y z
N MET A 1 29.12 -14.32 16.29
CA MET A 1 28.47 -13.18 15.61
C MET A 1 28.21 -12.15 16.69
N ASP A 2 28.88 -11.01 16.61
CA ASP A 2 28.86 -9.99 17.67
C ASP A 2 27.48 -9.29 17.71
N SER A 3 26.75 -9.51 18.80
CA SER A 3 25.39 -8.99 19.05
C SER A 3 25.34 -7.47 19.19
N SER A 4 26.47 -6.80 19.38
CA SER A 4 26.53 -5.34 19.53
C SER A 4 26.21 -4.57 18.23
N ALA A 5 26.52 -5.15 17.06
CA ALA A 5 26.20 -4.56 15.76
C ALA A 5 24.68 -4.48 15.50
N LEU A 6 23.90 -5.41 16.07
CA LEU A 6 22.44 -5.48 15.93
C LEU A 6 21.70 -4.34 16.66
N ASN A 7 22.34 -3.70 17.65
CA ASN A 7 21.76 -2.62 18.46
C ASN A 7 22.33 -1.23 18.14
N SER A 8 23.07 -1.08 17.04
CA SER A 8 23.54 0.23 16.62
C SER A 8 22.36 1.13 16.21
N ALA A 9 22.37 2.39 16.66
CA ALA A 9 21.32 3.36 16.33
C ALA A 9 21.18 3.57 14.81
N ASP A 10 22.28 3.44 14.06
CA ASP A 10 22.29 3.53 12.61
C ASP A 10 21.60 2.33 11.95
N LEU A 11 21.79 1.12 12.47
CA LEU A 11 21.06 -0.06 11.99
C LEU A 11 19.56 0.05 12.30
N GLN A 12 19.17 0.54 13.48
CA GLN A 12 17.75 0.76 13.81
C GLN A 12 17.10 1.77 12.87
N ARG A 13 17.79 2.88 12.55
CA ARG A 13 17.33 3.87 11.57
C ARG A 13 17.20 3.26 10.17
N PHE A 14 18.18 2.47 9.76
CA PHE A 14 18.14 1.76 8.47
C PHE A 14 16.94 0.81 8.40
N ILE A 15 16.73 -0.02 9.44
CA ILE A 15 15.60 -0.94 9.52
C ILE A 15 14.26 -0.19 9.43
N GLU A 16 14.11 0.93 10.14
CA GLU A 16 12.88 1.71 10.09
C GLU A 16 12.64 2.29 8.69
N GLN A 17 13.68 2.81 8.03
CA GLN A 17 13.58 3.29 6.65
C GLN A 17 13.17 2.19 5.66
N GLU A 18 13.79 1.01 5.76
CA GLU A 18 13.45 -0.12 4.89
C GLU A 18 12.05 -0.66 5.18
N LYS A 19 11.62 -0.65 6.44
CA LYS A 19 10.26 -0.99 6.83
C LYS A 19 9.23 -0.05 6.19
N GLN A 20 9.46 1.26 6.25
CA GLN A 20 8.58 2.23 5.60
C GLN A 20 8.50 2.02 4.08
N LYS A 21 9.63 1.77 3.42
CA LYS A 21 9.66 1.44 1.98
C LYS A 21 8.88 0.16 1.67
N ALA A 22 9.10 -0.90 2.46
CA ALA A 22 8.40 -2.16 2.30
C ALA A 22 6.87 -2.00 2.45
N MET A 23 6.42 -1.24 3.45
CA MET A 23 5.00 -0.94 3.65
C MET A 23 4.38 -0.19 2.47
N VAL A 24 5.08 0.82 1.92
CA VAL A 24 4.59 1.54 0.73
C VAL A 24 4.52 0.62 -0.48
N ASN A 25 5.53 -0.23 -0.70
CA ASN A 25 5.55 -1.18 -1.80
C ASN A 25 4.39 -2.19 -1.70
N GLU A 26 4.14 -2.72 -0.50
CA GLU A 26 3.03 -3.64 -0.25
C GLU A 26 1.67 -2.95 -0.52
N MET A 27 1.52 -1.70 -0.05
CA MET A 27 0.32 -0.91 -0.29
C MET A 27 0.08 -0.67 -1.79
N VAL A 28 1.11 -0.29 -2.55
CA VAL A 28 1.02 -0.10 -4.00
C VAL A 28 0.64 -1.40 -4.67
N ALA A 29 1.33 -2.50 -4.37
CA ALA A 29 1.04 -3.81 -4.95
C ALA A 29 -0.41 -4.23 -4.67
N LYS A 30 -0.91 -4.01 -3.44
CA LYS A 30 -2.27 -4.39 -3.07
C LYS A 30 -3.33 -3.53 -3.75
N LEU A 31 -3.09 -2.22 -3.87
CA LEU A 31 -3.96 -1.32 -4.62
C LEU A 31 -4.00 -1.69 -6.10
N THR A 32 -2.85 -1.99 -6.69
CA THR A 32 -2.76 -2.43 -8.09
C THR A 32 -3.57 -3.70 -8.32
N ASP A 33 -3.38 -4.73 -7.50
CA ASP A 33 -4.11 -6.00 -7.55
C ASP A 33 -5.63 -5.80 -7.44
N VAL A 34 -6.08 -5.17 -6.35
CA VAL A 34 -7.51 -4.99 -6.08
C VAL A 34 -8.21 -4.09 -7.11
N CYS A 35 -7.56 -3.02 -7.55
CA CYS A 35 -8.16 -2.09 -8.49
C CYS A 35 -8.09 -2.59 -9.93
N TRP A 36 -7.10 -3.42 -10.27
CA TRP A 36 -7.07 -4.14 -11.54
C TRP A 36 -8.32 -5.00 -11.70
N ASP A 37 -8.58 -5.91 -10.76
CA ASP A 37 -9.71 -6.83 -10.80
C ASP A 37 -11.07 -6.13 -10.86
N LYS A 38 -11.16 -4.93 -10.27
CA LYS A 38 -12.42 -4.16 -10.21
C LYS A 38 -12.66 -3.30 -11.44
N CYS A 39 -11.61 -2.72 -12.01
CA CYS A 39 -11.74 -1.67 -13.01
C CYS A 39 -11.36 -2.11 -14.43
N ILE A 40 -10.55 -3.15 -14.57
CA ILE A 40 -10.06 -3.64 -15.86
C ILE A 40 -10.79 -4.93 -16.22
N THR A 41 -11.77 -4.82 -17.11
CA THR A 41 -12.66 -5.93 -17.50
C THR A 41 -12.24 -6.63 -18.80
N GLY A 42 -11.21 -6.11 -19.45
CA GLY A 42 -10.63 -6.66 -20.68
C GLY A 42 -9.18 -6.24 -20.83
N THR A 43 -8.59 -6.44 -22.00
CA THR A 43 -7.23 -5.97 -22.27
C THR A 43 -7.22 -4.45 -22.40
N PRO A 44 -6.47 -3.71 -21.57
CA PRO A 44 -6.33 -2.26 -21.72
C PRO A 44 -5.71 -1.90 -23.07
N GLY A 45 -6.09 -0.73 -23.60
CA GLY A 45 -5.38 -0.14 -24.74
C GLY A 45 -4.00 0.39 -24.36
N SER A 46 -3.38 1.16 -25.26
CA SER A 46 -2.12 1.87 -24.97
C SER A 46 -2.25 2.94 -23.88
N LYS A 47 -3.49 3.28 -23.50
CA LYS A 47 -3.87 4.18 -22.40
C LYS A 47 -5.16 3.66 -21.78
N PHE A 48 -5.38 3.99 -20.52
CA PHE A 48 -6.69 3.81 -19.90
C PHE A 48 -7.73 4.72 -20.56
N SER A 49 -8.92 4.17 -20.79
CA SER A 49 -10.10 4.94 -21.13
C SER A 49 -10.47 5.92 -20.00
N SER A 50 -11.35 6.87 -20.29
CA SER A 50 -11.88 7.78 -19.27
C SER A 50 -12.59 7.01 -18.15
N GLY A 51 -13.38 5.98 -18.50
CA GLY A 51 -14.08 5.12 -17.54
C GLY A 51 -13.14 4.35 -16.62
N GLU A 52 -12.10 3.71 -17.18
CA GLU A 52 -11.09 3.00 -16.39
C GLU A 52 -10.33 3.97 -15.47
N THR A 53 -9.94 5.15 -15.96
CA THR A 53 -9.24 6.16 -15.17
C THR A 53 -10.08 6.64 -13.98
N THR A 54 -11.37 6.93 -14.21
CA THR A 54 -12.31 7.30 -13.15
C THR A 54 -12.49 6.17 -12.15
N CYS A 55 -12.67 4.93 -12.62
CA CYS A 55 -12.81 3.77 -11.76
C CYS A 55 -11.57 3.56 -10.87
N LEU A 56 -10.37 3.57 -11.46
CA LEU A 56 -9.10 3.36 -10.73
C LEU A 56 -8.89 4.43 -9.66
N THR A 57 -9.21 5.69 -9.99
CA THR A 57 -9.14 6.82 -9.03
C THR A 57 -10.04 6.58 -7.83
N TYR A 58 -11.31 6.23 -8.07
CA TYR A 58 -12.24 5.96 -6.98
C TYR A 58 -11.90 4.67 -6.23
N CYS A 59 -11.46 3.61 -6.90
CA CYS A 59 -11.06 2.38 -6.27
C CYS A 59 -9.93 2.60 -5.28
N ALA A 60 -8.86 3.28 -5.70
CA ALA A 60 -7.72 3.54 -4.83
C ALA A 60 -8.10 4.41 -3.62
N GLN A 61 -8.87 5.48 -3.85
CA GLN A 61 -9.34 6.36 -2.79
C GLN A 61 -10.21 5.60 -1.77
N ARG A 62 -11.21 4.84 -2.24
CA ARG A 62 -12.13 4.10 -1.35
C ARG A 62 -11.41 2.98 -0.60
N TYR A 63 -10.44 2.31 -1.22
CA TYR A 63 -9.63 1.30 -0.55
C TYR A 63 -8.83 1.91 0.62
N MET A 64 -8.18 3.06 0.39
CA MET A 64 -7.45 3.76 1.44
C MET A 64 -8.37 4.26 2.56
N ASP A 65 -9.51 4.87 2.22
CA ASP A 65 -10.48 5.37 3.20
C ASP A 65 -10.99 4.25 4.11
N MET A 66 -11.37 3.11 3.52
CA MET A 66 -11.84 1.95 4.26
C MET A 66 -10.72 1.35 5.12
N SER A 67 -9.51 1.23 4.58
CA SER A 67 -8.35 0.72 5.32
C SER A 67 -8.05 1.59 6.54
N MET A 68 -8.07 2.92 6.40
CA MET A 68 -7.88 3.85 7.52
C MET A 68 -9.00 3.75 8.55
N MET A 69 -10.26 3.62 8.12
CA MET A 69 -11.39 3.44 9.03
C MET A 69 -11.23 2.16 9.87
N ILE A 70 -10.86 1.06 9.23
CA ILE A 70 -10.63 -0.23 9.89
C ILE A 70 -9.45 -0.14 10.87
N MET A 71 -8.33 0.46 10.45
CA MET A 71 -7.17 0.66 11.33
C MET A 71 -7.52 1.48 12.57
N LYS A 72 -8.23 2.60 12.41
CA LYS A 72 -8.72 3.42 13.53
C LYS A 72 -9.62 2.60 14.47
N ARG A 73 -10.48 1.74 13.91
CA ARG A 73 -11.32 0.85 14.72
C ARG A 73 -10.51 -0.13 15.54
N PHE A 74 -9.48 -0.76 14.97
CA PHE A 74 -8.58 -1.64 15.71
C PHE A 74 -7.84 -0.91 16.83
N GLN A 75 -7.32 0.29 16.57
CA GLN A 75 -6.67 1.11 17.58
C GLN A 75 -7.62 1.50 18.73
N SER A 76 -8.90 1.74 18.44
CA SER A 76 -9.91 2.06 19.46
C SER A 76 -10.33 0.89 20.36
N MET A 77 -9.96 -0.34 20.00
CA MET A 77 -10.28 -1.56 20.76
C MET A 77 -9.12 -2.02 21.67
N GLN A 78 -7.96 -1.37 21.56
CA GLN A 78 -6.75 -1.65 22.33
C GLN A 78 -6.66 -0.70 23.53
#